data_AF-A0A970R763-F1
#
_entry.id   AF-A0A970R763-F1
#
_cell.length_a   1.000
_cell.length_b   1.000
_cell.length_c   1.000
_cell.angle_alpha   90.00
_cell.angle_beta   90.00
_cell.angle_gamma   90.00
#
_symmetry.space_group_name_H-M   'P 1'
#
loop_
_entity.id
_entity.type
_entity.pdbx_description
1 polymer ?
#
loop_
_entity_poly.entity_id
_entity_poly.type
_entity_poly.pdbx_seq_one_letter_code
_entity_poly.pdbx_strand_id
1 'polypeptide(L)'
;MIRDFTQTVEQLKELAKIINEFQSEAVQLKLIELLFSSQGLEALAAPPAKERKARATTVPAEAPASESESTDQTQPTQPTQPTQPTETPVVVKRRPGRPRKVKTDAPVAKKPRKRSTDRPGPSMILKQLVDNNFFADKRTIGDVVDYCQKVYNYDYKSTDLSGTLAKLAKDGFLVRAKNPESNQFEYSKE
;
A
#
# COMPACT_ATOMS: atom_id res chain seq x y z
N MET A 1 46.62 10.37 4.13
CA MET A 1 46.41 9.00 3.63
C MET A 1 45.37 8.36 4.52
N ILE A 2 44.25 7.88 3.96
CA ILE A 2 43.16 7.26 4.73
C ILE A 2 43.66 5.89 5.18
N ARG A 3 43.73 5.66 6.49
CA ARG A 3 44.41 4.47 7.07
C ARG A 3 43.66 3.17 6.81
N ASP A 4 42.35 3.28 6.61
CA ASP A 4 41.41 2.16 6.56
C ASP A 4 41.03 1.79 5.11
N PHE A 5 41.52 2.53 4.11
CA PHE A 5 41.17 2.36 2.70
C PHE A 5 41.41 0.93 2.19
N THR A 6 42.54 0.32 2.56
CA THR A 6 42.86 -1.07 2.21
C THR A 6 41.84 -2.05 2.80
N GLN A 7 41.43 -1.83 4.04
CA GLN A 7 40.45 -2.67 4.74
C GLN A 7 39.05 -2.53 4.12
N THR A 8 38.62 -1.31 3.76
CA THR A 8 37.36 -1.09 3.04
C THR A 8 37.36 -1.77 1.66
N VAL A 9 38.49 -1.72 0.93
CA VAL A 9 38.64 -2.42 -0.36
C VAL A 9 38.60 -3.94 -0.20
N GLU A 10 39.13 -4.48 0.90
CA GLU A 10 39.08 -5.91 1.22
C GLU A 10 37.65 -6.36 1.55
N GLN A 11 36.95 -5.62 2.43
CA GLN A 11 35.53 -5.84 2.75
C GLN A 11 34.63 -5.77 1.51
N LEU A 12 34.87 -4.81 0.60
CA LEU A 12 34.12 -4.70 -0.66
C LEU A 12 34.36 -5.90 -1.59
N LYS A 13 35.57 -6.49 -1.60
CA LYS A 13 35.86 -7.70 -2.39
C LYS A 13 35.17 -8.93 -1.82
N GLU A 14 35.14 -9.08 -0.50
CA GLU A 14 34.41 -10.16 0.16
C GLU A 14 32.90 -10.05 -0.10
N LEU A 15 32.34 -8.84 0.05
CA LEU A 15 30.94 -8.56 -0.27
C LEU A 15 30.61 -8.88 -1.73
N ALA A 16 31.45 -8.42 -2.68
CA ALA A 16 31.26 -8.68 -4.11
C ALA A 16 31.30 -10.19 -4.44
N LYS A 17 32.14 -10.97 -3.74
CA LYS A 17 32.18 -12.43 -3.89
C LYS A 17 30.85 -13.05 -3.46
N ILE A 18 30.34 -12.71 -2.27
CA ILE A 18 29.07 -13.23 -1.72
C ILE A 18 27.88 -12.83 -2.61
N ILE A 19 27.85 -11.57 -3.09
CA ILE A 19 26.80 -11.09 -4.00
C ILE A 19 26.80 -11.93 -5.29
N ASN A 20 27.97 -12.19 -5.88
CA ASN A 20 28.09 -12.95 -7.13
C ASN A 20 27.71 -14.44 -6.99
N GLU A 21 27.60 -15.01 -5.77
CA GLU A 21 27.11 -16.37 -5.55
C GLU A 21 25.59 -16.50 -5.82
N PHE A 22 24.84 -15.39 -5.79
CA PHE A 22 23.42 -15.38 -6.15
C PHE A 22 23.22 -15.36 -7.68
N GLN A 23 22.57 -16.40 -8.22
CA GLN A 23 22.32 -16.53 -9.66
C GLN A 23 21.34 -15.49 -10.27
N SER A 24 20.71 -14.64 -9.45
CA SER A 24 19.71 -13.67 -9.88
C SER A 24 20.22 -12.25 -9.70
N GLU A 25 20.49 -11.55 -10.80
CA GLU A 25 20.88 -10.13 -10.84
C GLU A 25 19.91 -9.24 -10.03
N ALA A 26 18.60 -9.47 -10.14
CA ALA A 26 17.61 -8.73 -9.37
C ALA A 26 17.73 -8.94 -7.85
N VAL A 27 18.22 -10.10 -7.39
CA VAL A 27 18.51 -10.37 -5.98
C VAL A 27 19.82 -9.69 -5.56
N GLN A 28 20.84 -9.72 -6.41
CA GLN A 28 22.11 -9.01 -6.18
C GLN A 28 21.89 -7.50 -5.98
N LEU A 29 21.15 -6.87 -6.90
CA LEU A 29 20.84 -5.44 -6.83
C LEU A 29 20.06 -5.08 -5.56
N LYS A 30 19.07 -5.90 -5.17
CA LYS A 30 18.25 -5.67 -3.98
C LYS A 30 19.02 -5.88 -2.66
N LEU A 31 20.01 -6.78 -2.64
CA LEU A 31 20.94 -6.94 -1.51
C LEU A 31 21.85 -5.72 -1.35
N ILE A 32 22.40 -5.21 -2.46
CA ILE A 32 23.19 -3.97 -2.49
C ILE A 32 22.33 -2.80 -1.98
N GLU A 33 21.14 -2.60 -2.58
CA GLU A 33 20.21 -1.53 -2.21
C GLU A 33 19.86 -1.57 -0.71
N LEU A 34 19.51 -2.74 -0.16
CA LEU A 34 19.19 -2.89 1.27
C LEU A 34 20.40 -2.58 2.17
N LEU A 35 21.59 -3.05 1.82
CA LEU A 35 22.79 -2.89 2.63
C LEU A 35 23.26 -1.43 2.65
N PHE A 36 23.28 -0.76 1.50
CA PHE A 36 23.59 0.68 1.41
C PHE A 36 22.46 1.60 1.89
N SER A 37 21.20 1.14 1.92
CA SER A 37 20.11 1.86 2.60
C SER A 37 20.21 1.74 4.12
N SER A 38 20.71 0.62 4.64
CA SER A 38 20.91 0.43 6.09
C SER A 38 22.11 1.21 6.65
N GLN A 39 23.17 1.37 5.85
CA GLN A 39 24.32 2.23 6.17
C GLN A 39 24.04 3.65 5.67
N GLY A 40 23.27 4.40 6.48
CA GLY A 40 22.68 5.69 6.10
C GLY A 40 23.65 6.68 5.42
N LEU A 41 23.60 6.71 4.09
CA LEU A 41 24.20 7.73 3.23
C LEU A 41 23.33 9.02 3.23
N GLU A 42 23.03 9.50 4.43
CA GLU A 42 22.35 10.78 4.69
C GLU A 42 23.39 11.92 4.66
N ALA A 43 23.74 12.37 3.45
CA ALA A 43 24.17 13.75 3.14
C ALA A 43 24.56 13.91 1.66
N LEU A 44 23.78 14.66 0.88
CA LEU A 44 24.08 16.07 0.59
C LEU A 44 23.11 16.65 -0.47
N ALA A 45 21.89 17.03 -0.08
CA ALA A 45 20.93 17.72 -0.96
C ALA A 45 20.09 18.79 -0.24
N ALA A 46 20.71 19.55 0.66
CA ALA A 46 20.23 20.87 1.09
C ALA A 46 21.45 21.81 1.17
N PRO A 47 21.28 23.10 0.82
CA PRO A 47 21.10 24.04 1.93
C PRO A 47 20.03 25.13 1.70
N PRO A 48 19.43 25.67 2.77
CA PRO A 48 18.48 26.78 2.73
C PRO A 48 19.15 28.16 2.90
N ALA A 49 18.72 29.15 2.11
CA ALA A 49 18.96 30.60 2.29
C ALA A 49 18.04 31.38 1.31
N LYS A 50 17.49 32.58 1.55
CA LYS A 50 17.74 33.63 2.56
C LYS A 50 16.45 34.38 2.96
N GLU A 51 16.48 34.96 4.14
CA GLU A 51 15.53 35.94 4.68
C GLU A 51 15.86 37.38 4.20
N ARG A 52 14.88 38.31 4.31
CA ARG A 52 15.00 39.80 4.53
C ARG A 52 15.19 40.83 3.38
N LYS A 53 14.08 41.57 3.18
CA LYS A 53 13.88 43.05 3.26
C LYS A 53 14.32 44.05 2.15
N ALA A 54 13.47 45.09 2.06
CA ALA A 54 13.56 46.39 1.34
C ALA A 54 13.13 46.37 -0.14
N ARG A 55 12.39 47.36 -0.70
CA ARG A 55 12.02 48.72 -0.23
C ARG A 55 10.78 49.28 -0.97
N ALA A 56 9.91 50.02 -0.25
CA ALA A 56 8.94 51.10 -0.65
C ALA A 56 8.20 51.02 -2.03
N THR A 57 6.92 51.36 -2.21
CA THR A 57 5.96 52.27 -1.52
C THR A 57 4.53 51.87 -2.02
N THR A 58 3.35 52.29 -1.54
CA THR A 58 2.87 53.41 -0.70
C THR A 58 1.83 52.98 0.37
N VAL A 59 1.19 53.98 1.00
CA VAL A 59 0.04 54.01 1.95
C VAL A 59 -0.77 55.29 1.54
N PRO A 60 -2.04 55.61 1.91
CA PRO A 60 -2.96 55.09 2.95
C PRO A 60 -4.38 54.74 2.40
N ALA A 61 -5.48 54.53 3.14
CA ALA A 61 -5.85 54.47 4.58
C ALA A 61 -6.75 53.20 4.76
N GLU A 62 -7.28 52.75 5.91
CA GLU A 62 -7.80 53.41 7.13
C GLU A 62 -7.96 52.32 8.23
N ALA A 63 -7.95 52.70 9.51
CA ALA A 63 -8.17 51.82 10.68
C ALA A 63 -9.29 52.46 11.55
N PRO A 64 -9.66 52.00 12.78
CA PRO A 64 -9.29 50.78 13.53
C PRO A 64 -10.47 50.05 14.24
N ALA A 65 -10.19 48.92 14.91
CA ALA A 65 -10.86 48.47 16.16
C ALA A 65 -10.05 47.31 16.81
N SER A 66 -9.34 47.58 17.91
CA SER A 66 -9.64 47.11 19.29
C SER A 66 -9.78 45.58 19.39
N GLU A 67 -8.75 44.80 19.77
CA GLU A 67 -8.17 44.66 21.13
C GLU A 67 -9.20 44.49 22.26
N SER A 68 -9.18 43.32 22.90
CA SER A 68 -9.24 43.10 24.36
C SER A 68 -8.99 41.61 24.67
N GLU A 69 -7.99 41.32 25.49
CA GLU A 69 -7.70 40.00 26.05
C GLU A 69 -8.67 39.66 27.21
N SER A 70 -8.87 38.37 27.51
CA SER A 70 -8.53 37.77 28.83
C SER A 70 -9.06 36.32 28.99
N THR A 71 -8.20 35.48 29.59
CA THR A 71 -8.43 34.29 30.46
C THR A 71 -9.87 33.78 30.68
N ASP A 72 -10.14 32.47 30.82
CA ASP A 72 -9.55 31.62 31.88
C ASP A 72 -9.77 30.09 31.68
N GLN A 73 -9.04 29.29 32.48
CA GLN A 73 -9.14 27.84 32.82
C GLN A 73 -10.33 27.01 32.26
N THR A 74 -10.19 25.73 31.88
CA THR A 74 -10.00 24.59 32.83
C THR A 74 -9.75 23.24 32.09
N GLN A 75 -8.77 22.44 32.55
CA GLN A 75 -8.68 20.96 32.35
C GLN A 75 -9.23 20.25 33.61
N PRO A 76 -9.53 18.92 33.65
CA PRO A 76 -9.41 17.85 32.63
C PRO A 76 -10.69 16.96 32.53
N THR A 77 -10.65 15.86 31.75
CA THR A 77 -11.00 14.45 32.16
C THR A 77 -11.33 13.51 30.99
N GLN A 78 -10.66 12.34 30.96
CA GLN A 78 -11.23 11.05 30.53
C GLN A 78 -11.75 10.33 31.81
N PRO A 79 -12.41 9.14 31.80
CA PRO A 79 -12.71 8.20 30.71
C PRO A 79 -14.16 7.63 30.70
N THR A 80 -14.53 6.79 29.71
CA THR A 80 -15.15 5.43 29.89
C THR A 80 -15.67 4.80 28.58
N GLN A 81 -15.57 3.47 28.50
CA GLN A 81 -16.39 2.56 27.66
C GLN A 81 -17.34 1.78 28.62
N PRO A 82 -18.10 0.73 28.22
CA PRO A 82 -18.87 0.44 26.99
C PRO A 82 -20.35 0.06 27.29
N THR A 83 -21.27 0.09 26.30
CA THR A 83 -22.49 -0.76 26.35
C THR A 83 -23.12 -1.02 24.97
N GLN A 84 -23.57 -2.26 24.75
CA GLN A 84 -24.49 -2.70 23.67
C GLN A 84 -25.86 -3.07 24.30
N PRO A 85 -26.87 -3.57 23.56
CA PRO A 85 -27.47 -3.08 22.31
C PRO A 85 -28.99 -2.82 22.47
N THR A 86 -29.64 -2.15 21.52
CA THR A 86 -31.12 -2.24 21.38
C THR A 86 -31.55 -2.10 19.93
N GLU A 87 -32.39 -3.03 19.48
CA GLU A 87 -32.96 -3.07 18.13
C GLU A 87 -34.11 -2.09 17.97
N THR A 88 -34.12 -1.28 16.91
CA THR A 88 -35.37 -0.76 16.30
C THR A 88 -35.19 -0.62 14.78
N PRO A 89 -36.26 -0.82 13.98
CA PRO A 89 -36.14 -0.96 12.53
C PRO A 89 -36.06 0.41 11.82
N VAL A 90 -34.86 0.79 11.38
CA VAL A 90 -34.70 1.97 10.52
C VAL A 90 -35.20 1.64 9.11
N VAL A 91 -36.43 2.06 8.82
CA VAL A 91 -36.99 2.11 7.46
C VAL A 91 -36.17 3.09 6.62
N VAL A 92 -35.16 2.57 5.91
CA VAL A 92 -34.37 3.37 4.97
C VAL A 92 -35.27 3.75 3.79
N LYS A 93 -35.76 4.99 3.80
CA LYS A 93 -36.45 5.62 2.66
C LYS A 93 -35.61 5.43 1.39
N ARG A 94 -36.08 4.56 0.49
CA ARG A 94 -35.52 4.41 -0.86
C ARG A 94 -35.54 5.76 -1.56
N ARG A 95 -34.36 6.38 -1.75
CA ARG A 95 -34.24 7.57 -2.58
C ARG A 95 -34.77 7.26 -3.99
N PRO A 96 -35.60 8.12 -4.59
CA PRO A 96 -36.09 7.91 -5.94
C PRO A 96 -34.92 7.80 -6.91
N GLY A 97 -35.03 6.86 -7.85
CA GLY A 97 -33.92 6.48 -8.73
C GLY A 97 -33.42 7.64 -9.57
N ARG A 98 -32.10 7.87 -9.54
CA ARG A 98 -31.40 8.76 -10.50
C ARG A 98 -31.85 8.39 -11.92
N PRO A 99 -32.33 9.34 -12.74
CA PRO A 99 -32.87 9.01 -14.05
C PRO A 99 -31.82 8.31 -14.91
N ARG A 100 -32.24 7.18 -15.49
CA ARG A 100 -31.42 6.33 -16.36
C ARG A 100 -31.03 7.14 -17.59
N LYS A 101 -29.74 7.49 -17.73
CA LYS A 101 -29.24 8.27 -18.86
C LYS A 101 -29.67 7.59 -20.17
N VAL A 102 -30.44 8.30 -20.99
CA VAL A 102 -31.02 7.80 -22.23
C VAL A 102 -29.89 7.33 -23.15
N LYS A 103 -30.11 6.19 -23.82
CA LYS A 103 -29.17 5.69 -24.83
C LYS A 103 -29.18 6.66 -26.02
N THR A 104 -28.09 7.37 -26.23
CA THR A 104 -27.77 7.92 -27.56
C THR A 104 -27.26 6.77 -28.42
N ASP A 105 -27.75 6.66 -29.65
CA ASP A 105 -27.45 5.53 -30.52
C ASP A 105 -25.99 5.51 -30.99
N ALA A 106 -25.25 4.50 -30.51
CA ALA A 106 -23.95 4.09 -31.02
C ALA A 106 -23.67 2.66 -30.54
N PRO A 107 -24.20 1.61 -31.19
CA PRO A 107 -23.93 0.23 -30.82
C PRO A 107 -22.53 -0.22 -31.29
N VAL A 108 -21.48 0.42 -30.77
CA VAL A 108 -20.14 -0.20 -30.71
C VAL A 108 -20.20 -1.29 -29.64
N ALA A 109 -20.88 -2.37 -30.00
CA ALA A 109 -20.94 -3.60 -29.23
C ALA A 109 -19.53 -4.18 -29.18
N LYS A 110 -18.75 -3.74 -28.17
CA LYS A 110 -17.49 -4.36 -27.81
C LYS A 110 -17.80 -5.82 -27.49
N LYS A 111 -17.55 -6.70 -28.48
CA LYS A 111 -17.76 -8.14 -28.35
C LYS A 111 -17.17 -8.57 -27.01
N PRO A 112 -17.91 -9.26 -26.13
CA PRO A 112 -17.34 -9.76 -24.89
C PRO A 112 -16.15 -10.63 -25.31
N ARG A 113 -14.94 -10.22 -24.93
CA ARG A 113 -13.74 -10.99 -25.23
C ARG A 113 -13.98 -12.37 -24.62
N LYS A 114 -14.08 -13.41 -25.46
CA LYS A 114 -14.03 -14.79 -24.99
C LYS A 114 -12.78 -14.87 -24.13
N ARG A 115 -12.95 -15.09 -22.83
CA ARG A 115 -11.84 -15.48 -21.96
C ARG A 115 -11.31 -16.78 -22.56
N SER A 116 -10.00 -16.90 -22.70
CA SER A 116 -9.39 -18.14 -23.18
C SER A 116 -9.93 -19.29 -22.34
N THR A 117 -10.48 -20.30 -23.01
CA THR A 117 -11.13 -21.47 -22.38
C THR A 117 -10.17 -22.25 -21.48
N ASP A 118 -8.89 -22.14 -21.79
CA ASP A 118 -7.74 -22.83 -21.18
C ASP A 118 -7.23 -22.14 -19.91
N ARG A 119 -7.89 -21.06 -19.49
CA ARG A 119 -7.51 -20.29 -18.31
C ARG A 119 -8.43 -20.62 -17.12
N PRO A 120 -7.92 -21.24 -16.04
CA PRO A 120 -8.73 -21.55 -14.87
C PRO A 120 -9.27 -20.29 -14.21
N GLY A 121 -10.43 -20.41 -13.56
CA GLY A 121 -11.04 -19.29 -12.85
C GLY A 121 -10.23 -18.89 -11.61
N PRO A 122 -10.25 -17.62 -11.17
CA PRO A 122 -9.60 -17.16 -9.94
C PRO A 122 -9.90 -18.03 -8.71
N SER A 123 -11.12 -18.55 -8.58
CA SER A 123 -11.50 -19.44 -7.48
C SER A 123 -10.91 -20.84 -7.57
N MET A 124 -10.61 -21.35 -8.77
CA MET A 124 -10.03 -22.68 -8.96
C MET A 124 -8.55 -22.66 -8.61
N ILE A 125 -7.79 -21.71 -9.17
CA ILE A 125 -6.36 -21.58 -8.92
C ILE A 125 -6.08 -21.28 -7.43
N LEU A 126 -6.88 -20.42 -6.78
CA LEU A 126 -6.72 -20.13 -5.36
C LEU A 126 -6.98 -21.34 -4.45
N LYS A 127 -7.94 -22.21 -4.80
CA LYS A 127 -8.15 -23.48 -4.07
C LYS A 127 -6.92 -24.40 -4.22
N GLN A 128 -6.43 -24.58 -5.45
CA GLN A 128 -5.22 -25.34 -5.71
C GLN A 128 -4.01 -24.79 -4.93
N LEU A 129 -3.88 -23.47 -4.74
CA LEU A 129 -2.83 -22.87 -3.91
C LEU A 129 -3.01 -23.17 -2.39
N VAL A 130 -4.24 -23.22 -1.88
CA VAL A 130 -4.55 -23.64 -0.50
C VAL A 130 -4.25 -25.12 -0.28
N ASP A 131 -4.54 -25.96 -1.27
CA ASP A 131 -4.26 -27.40 -1.25
C ASP A 131 -2.74 -27.67 -1.29
N ASN A 132 -2.00 -26.93 -2.13
CA ASN A 132 -0.54 -26.97 -2.24
C ASN A 132 0.19 -26.24 -1.09
N ASN A 133 -0.51 -25.83 -0.02
CA ASN A 133 0.05 -25.12 1.15
C ASN A 133 0.84 -23.84 0.84
N PHE A 134 0.54 -23.15 -0.27
CA PHE A 134 1.20 -21.88 -0.64
C PHE A 134 1.05 -20.78 0.44
N PHE A 135 -0.04 -20.85 1.20
CA PHE A 135 -0.38 -19.92 2.27
C PHE A 135 0.10 -20.36 3.67
N ALA A 136 1.05 -21.30 3.77
CA ALA A 136 1.68 -21.64 5.06
C ALA A 136 2.41 -20.42 5.65
N ASP A 137 3.10 -19.65 4.81
CA ASP A 137 3.62 -18.33 5.16
C ASP A 137 2.56 -17.24 4.96
N LYS A 138 2.78 -16.08 5.59
CA LYS A 138 2.04 -14.86 5.27
C LYS A 138 2.38 -14.40 3.85
N ARG A 139 1.44 -14.55 2.91
CA ARG A 139 1.61 -14.13 1.50
C ARG A 139 0.72 -12.94 1.17
N THR A 140 1.26 -11.97 0.43
CA THR A 140 0.50 -10.84 -0.10
C THR A 140 -0.23 -11.24 -1.39
N ILE A 141 -1.16 -10.39 -1.83
CA ILE A 141 -1.84 -10.57 -3.13
C ILE A 141 -0.84 -10.50 -4.30
N GLY A 142 0.25 -9.73 -4.15
CA GLY A 142 1.33 -9.64 -5.13
C GLY A 142 2.04 -10.98 -5.32
N ASP A 143 2.46 -11.62 -4.23
CA ASP A 143 3.14 -12.93 -4.26
C ASP A 143 2.29 -14.01 -4.95
N VAL A 144 0.97 -13.98 -4.73
CA VAL A 144 0.02 -14.89 -5.39
C VAL A 144 -0.04 -14.64 -6.90
N VAL A 145 -0.05 -13.38 -7.35
CA VAL A 145 -0.03 -13.02 -8.79
C VAL A 145 1.27 -13.49 -9.42
N ASP A 146 2.40 -13.17 -8.80
CA ASP A 146 3.75 -13.55 -9.25
C ASP A 146 3.90 -15.07 -9.38
N TYR A 147 3.42 -15.83 -8.40
CA TYR A 147 3.44 -17.29 -8.43
C TYR A 147 2.57 -17.85 -9.57
N CYS A 148 1.38 -17.29 -9.78
CA CYS A 148 0.51 -17.69 -10.89
C CYS A 148 1.12 -17.38 -12.26
N GLN A 149 1.87 -16.28 -12.39
CA GLN A 149 2.57 -15.93 -13.62
C GLN A 149 3.79 -16.83 -13.84
N LYS A 150 4.63 -17.05 -12.82
CA LYS A 150 5.87 -17.84 -12.91
C LYS A 150 5.65 -19.34 -13.12
N VAL A 151 4.72 -19.96 -12.39
CA VAL A 151 4.52 -21.42 -12.42
C VAL A 151 3.50 -21.84 -13.48
N TYR A 152 2.42 -21.06 -13.65
CA TYR A 152 1.30 -21.44 -14.50
C TYR A 152 1.14 -20.58 -15.77
N ASN A 153 2.01 -19.57 -15.98
CA ASN A 153 1.94 -18.65 -17.11
C ASN A 153 0.56 -17.97 -17.29
N TYR A 154 -0.13 -17.69 -16.17
CA TYR A 154 -1.45 -17.06 -16.17
C TYR A 154 -1.42 -15.66 -15.54
N ASP A 155 -1.57 -14.63 -16.36
CA ASP A 155 -1.58 -13.21 -15.92
C ASP A 155 -2.83 -12.82 -15.12
N TYR A 156 -2.90 -13.13 -13.81
CA TYR A 156 -4.00 -12.67 -12.95
C TYR A 156 -3.79 -11.22 -12.52
N LYS A 157 -4.88 -10.46 -12.48
CA LYS A 157 -4.87 -9.13 -11.87
C LYS A 157 -5.14 -9.27 -10.37
N SER A 158 -4.49 -8.44 -9.57
CA SER A 158 -4.74 -8.33 -8.13
C SER A 158 -6.22 -8.03 -7.83
N THR A 159 -6.92 -7.32 -8.74
CA THR A 159 -8.37 -7.07 -8.65
C THR A 159 -9.23 -8.33 -8.79
N ASP A 160 -8.80 -9.33 -9.56
CA ASP A 160 -9.56 -10.57 -9.78
C ASP A 160 -9.33 -11.58 -8.64
N LEU A 161 -8.13 -11.60 -8.07
CA LEU A 161 -7.77 -12.47 -6.95
C LEU A 161 -8.26 -11.93 -5.61
N SER A 162 -8.08 -10.62 -5.33
CA SER A 162 -8.45 -9.99 -4.04
C SER A 162 -9.89 -10.25 -3.62
N GLY A 163 -10.85 -10.09 -4.55
CA GLY A 163 -12.27 -10.34 -4.28
C GLY A 163 -12.60 -11.83 -4.04
N THR A 164 -11.75 -12.75 -4.48
CA THR A 164 -11.92 -14.19 -4.29
C THR A 164 -11.21 -14.69 -3.03
N LEU A 165 -9.99 -14.21 -2.78
CA LEU A 165 -9.26 -14.38 -1.51
C LEU A 165 -10.08 -13.85 -0.32
N ALA A 166 -10.71 -12.69 -0.45
CA ALA A 166 -11.58 -12.11 0.58
C ALA A 166 -12.91 -12.87 0.79
N LYS A 167 -13.28 -13.81 -0.11
CA LYS A 167 -14.38 -14.77 0.11
C LYS A 167 -13.86 -16.00 0.84
N LEU A 168 -12.78 -16.63 0.33
CA LEU A 168 -12.14 -17.77 0.99
C LEU A 168 -11.78 -17.47 2.46
N ALA A 169 -11.38 -16.23 2.76
CA ALA A 169 -11.10 -15.78 4.12
C ALA A 169 -12.32 -15.47 5.00
N LYS A 170 -13.52 -15.32 4.41
CA LYS A 170 -14.80 -15.31 5.14
C LYS A 170 -15.37 -16.71 5.31
N ASP A 171 -15.11 -17.57 4.33
CA ASP A 171 -15.52 -18.97 4.30
C ASP A 171 -14.66 -19.85 5.23
N GLY A 172 -13.59 -19.29 5.84
CA GLY A 172 -12.75 -19.95 6.85
C GLY A 172 -11.54 -20.72 6.31
N PHE A 173 -11.27 -20.70 5.00
CA PHE A 173 -10.12 -21.41 4.40
C PHE A 173 -8.78 -20.68 4.57
N LEU A 174 -8.82 -19.39 4.88
CA LEU A 174 -7.66 -18.50 4.98
C LEU A 174 -7.92 -17.45 6.07
N VAL A 175 -6.91 -17.13 6.86
CA VAL A 175 -6.91 -15.93 7.69
C VAL A 175 -6.40 -14.75 6.84
N ARG A 176 -7.03 -13.59 7.01
CA ARG A 176 -6.54 -12.32 6.47
C ARG A 176 -6.14 -11.40 7.63
N ALA A 177 -4.89 -10.96 7.64
CA ALA A 177 -4.39 -9.95 8.58
C ALA A 177 -4.02 -8.69 7.78
N LYS A 178 -4.25 -7.51 8.36
CA LYS A 178 -3.75 -6.25 7.77
C LYS A 178 -2.42 -5.92 8.43
N ASN A 179 -1.34 -5.84 7.64
CA ASN A 179 -0.04 -5.40 8.16
C ASN A 179 -0.08 -3.88 8.41
N PRO A 180 0.26 -3.39 9.63
CA PRO A 180 0.26 -1.96 9.93
C PRO A 180 1.31 -1.16 9.13
N GLU A 181 2.43 -1.78 8.75
CA GLU A 181 3.52 -1.11 8.03
C GLU A 181 3.17 -0.91 6.55
N SER A 182 2.80 -1.99 5.86
CA SER A 182 2.50 -1.95 4.42
C SER A 182 1.06 -1.50 4.10
N ASN A 183 0.17 -1.48 5.09
CA ASN A 183 -1.29 -1.33 4.94
C ASN A 183 -1.98 -2.39 4.04
N GLN A 184 -1.24 -3.40 3.57
CA GLN A 184 -1.75 -4.49 2.74
C GLN A 184 -2.35 -5.63 3.57
N PHE A 185 -3.18 -6.45 2.91
CA PHE A 185 -3.66 -7.70 3.48
C PHE A 185 -2.69 -8.83 3.15
N GLU A 186 -2.21 -9.48 4.20
CA GLU A 186 -1.49 -10.74 4.16
C GLU A 186 -2.48 -11.87 4.43
N TYR A 187 -2.26 -13.00 3.73
CA TYR A 187 -3.08 -14.19 3.83
C TYR A 187 -2.22 -15.35 4.33
N SER A 188 -2.72 -16.06 5.34
CA SER A 188 -2.10 -17.27 5.90
C SER A 188 -3.17 -18.32 6.12
N LYS A 189 -2.78 -19.59 6.09
CA LYS A 189 -3.60 -20.75 6.45
C LYS A 189 -3.33 -21.07 7.92
N GLU A 190 -4.37 -21.07 8.75
CA GLU A 190 -4.34 -21.68 10.10
C GLU A 190 -4.51 -23.20 10.02
#